data_AF-A0AA35PVA4-F1
#
_entry.id   AF-A0AA35PVA4-F1
#
_cell.length_a   1.000
_cell.length_b   1.000
_cell.length_c   1.000
_cell.angle_alpha   90.00
_cell.angle_beta   90.00
_cell.angle_gamma   90.00
#
_symmetry.space_group_name_H-M   'P 1'
#
loop_
_entity.id
_entity.type
_entity.pdbx_description
1 polymer ?
#
loop_
_entity_poly.entity_id
_entity_poly.type
_entity_poly.pdbx_seq_one_letter_code
_entity_poly.pdbx_strand_id
1 'polypeptide(L)'
;MLQMQRRENTLRFRGLPENAEEIIEQKFPKELAAWLELEESEVIPKIEKAFRVKSSVAKVNNWPAVSFNSMDFRNKVLQTSNKMKLNIEGNNIIIHKIIPN
;
A
#
# COMPACT_ATOMS: atom_id res chain seq x y z
N MET A 1 8.83 -14.38 -15.48
CA MET A 1 9.65 -13.63 -14.49
C MET A 1 8.99 -12.33 -14.01
N LEU A 2 8.37 -11.50 -14.87
CA LEU A 2 7.74 -10.22 -14.49
C LEU A 2 6.66 -10.28 -13.39
N GLN A 3 5.87 -11.35 -13.31
CA GLN A 3 4.82 -11.47 -12.30
C GLN A 3 5.36 -11.74 -10.88
N MET A 4 6.53 -12.37 -10.76
CA MET A 4 7.13 -12.71 -9.47
C MET A 4 7.73 -11.46 -8.81
N GLN A 5 8.50 -10.68 -9.59
CA GLN A 5 9.06 -9.39 -9.16
C GLN A 5 7.98 -8.39 -8.73
N ARG A 6 6.86 -8.33 -9.46
CA ARG A 6 5.73 -7.47 -9.08
C ARG A 6 5.17 -7.82 -7.70
N ARG A 7 5.05 -9.11 -7.35
CA ARG A 7 4.56 -9.51 -6.03
C ARG A 7 5.53 -9.12 -4.92
N GLU A 8 6.83 -9.22 -5.17
CA GLU A 8 7.86 -8.87 -4.18
C GLU A 8 7.86 -7.37 -3.83
N ASN A 9 7.61 -6.53 -4.82
CA ASN A 9 7.51 -5.07 -4.66
C ASN A 9 6.12 -4.58 -4.22
N THR A 10 5.21 -5.49 -3.86
CA THR A 10 3.87 -5.13 -3.42
C THR A 10 3.72 -5.22 -1.91
N LEU A 11 3.06 -4.24 -1.31
CA LEU A 11 2.64 -4.25 0.08
C LEU A 11 1.11 -4.31 0.19
N ARG A 12 0.60 -5.02 1.19
CA ARG A 12 -0.81 -5.02 1.58
C ARG A 12 -1.04 -4.08 2.75
N PHE A 13 -2.15 -3.37 2.70
CA PHE A 13 -2.58 -2.41 3.68
C PHE A 13 -3.89 -2.91 4.28
N ARG A 14 -3.87 -3.28 5.56
CA ARG A 14 -5.03 -3.81 6.27
C ARG A 14 -5.58 -2.75 7.22
N GLY A 15 -6.90 -2.64 7.31
CA GLY A 15 -7.58 -1.70 8.21
C GLY A 15 -8.35 -0.61 7.48
N LEU A 16 -8.24 -0.50 6.15
CA LEU A 16 -9.03 0.43 5.35
C LEU A 16 -10.36 -0.21 4.91
N PRO A 17 -11.53 0.31 5.33
CA PRO A 17 -12.83 -0.18 4.87
C PRO A 17 -12.99 0.02 3.36
N GLU A 18 -13.81 -0.81 2.72
CA GLU A 18 -14.11 -0.70 1.29
C GLU A 18 -15.27 0.26 1.08
N ASN A 19 -15.03 1.37 0.39
CA ASN A 19 -16.06 2.35 0.03
C ASN A 19 -16.29 2.28 -1.48
N ALA A 20 -17.55 2.30 -1.93
CA ALA A 20 -17.92 2.11 -3.33
C ALA A 20 -17.39 3.23 -4.26
N GLU A 21 -17.17 4.44 -3.73
CA GLU A 21 -16.68 5.60 -4.48
C GLU A 21 -15.18 5.87 -4.27
N GLU A 22 -14.43 4.92 -3.70
CA GLU A 22 -13.03 5.13 -3.36
C GLU A 22 -12.08 4.94 -4.55
N ILE A 23 -11.28 5.98 -4.83
CA ILE A 23 -10.19 5.93 -5.81
C ILE A 23 -8.86 5.65 -5.10
N ILE A 24 -8.58 4.36 -4.90
CA ILE A 24 -7.36 3.86 -4.24
C ILE A 24 -6.07 4.41 -4.87
N GLU A 25 -6.05 4.55 -6.20
CA GLU A 25 -4.89 5.04 -6.97
C GLU A 25 -4.51 6.48 -6.65
N GLN A 26 -5.47 7.32 -6.25
CA GLN A 26 -5.23 8.72 -5.86
C GLN A 26 -5.02 8.87 -4.36
N LYS A 27 -5.73 8.06 -3.57
CA LYS A 27 -5.67 8.12 -2.12
C LYS A 27 -4.30 7.73 -1.57
N PHE A 28 -3.75 6.60 -2.03
CA PHE A 28 -2.48 6.10 -1.48
C PHE A 28 -1.27 7.03 -1.71
N PRO A 29 -1.05 7.62 -2.90
CA PRO A 29 0.03 8.57 -3.09
C PRO A 29 -0.03 9.75 -2.11
N LYS A 30 -1.22 10.33 -1.92
CA LYS A 30 -1.45 11.47 -1.02
C LYS A 30 -1.20 11.11 0.45
N GLU A 31 -1.80 10.02 0.91
CA GLU A 31 -1.64 9.54 2.29
C GLU A 31 -0.20 9.11 2.58
N LEU A 32 0.47 8.45 1.64
CA LEU A 32 1.87 8.06 1.79
C LEU A 32 2.82 9.26 1.75
N ALA A 33 2.54 10.28 0.93
CA ALA A 33 3.32 11.51 0.89
C ALA A 33 3.24 12.26 2.22
N ALA A 34 2.03 12.49 2.73
CA ALA A 34 1.80 13.11 4.03
C ALA A 34 2.47 12.31 5.17
N TRP A 35 2.33 10.99 5.16
CA TRP A 35 2.89 10.12 6.19
C TRP A 35 4.42 10.00 6.14
N LEU A 36 5.02 10.07 4.95
CA LEU A 36 6.48 10.02 4.79
C LEU A 36 7.14 11.41 4.86
N GLU A 37 6.34 12.47 5.05
CA GLU A 37 6.79 13.87 4.99
C GLU A 37 7.52 14.17 3.67
N LEU A 38 6.97 13.66 2.56
CA LEU A 38 7.48 13.85 1.20
C LEU A 38 6.44 14.60 0.36
N GLU A 39 6.88 15.21 -0.74
CA GLU A 39 5.95 15.75 -1.73
C GLU A 39 5.25 14.63 -2.52
N GLU A 40 3.99 14.86 -2.90
CA GLU A 40 3.24 13.92 -3.75
C GLU A 40 3.96 13.64 -5.08
N SER A 41 4.62 14.66 -5.63
CA SER A 41 5.46 14.61 -6.85
C SER A 41 6.57 13.56 -6.75
N GLU A 42 7.08 13.29 -5.55
CA GLU A 42 8.12 12.30 -5.29
C GLU A 42 7.58 10.89 -5.05
N VAL A 43 6.32 10.76 -4.63
CA VAL A 43 5.70 9.49 -4.25
C VAL A 43 4.95 8.86 -5.41
N ILE A 44 4.20 9.66 -6.18
CA ILE A 44 3.45 9.22 -7.36
C ILE A 44 4.31 8.38 -8.32
N PRO A 45 5.49 8.84 -8.79
CA PRO A 45 6.28 8.06 -9.74
C PRO A 45 6.82 6.76 -9.14
N LYS A 46 6.86 6.62 -7.80
CA LYS A 46 7.34 5.44 -7.09
C LYS A 46 6.26 4.37 -6.91
N ILE A 47 5.00 4.72 -7.13
CA ILE A 47 3.87 3.79 -7.10
C ILE A 47 3.61 3.31 -8.53
N GLU A 48 3.75 2.00 -8.76
CA GLU A 48 3.42 1.40 -10.05
C GLU A 48 1.92 1.21 -10.20
N LYS A 49 1.26 0.73 -9.13
CA LYS A 49 -0.18 0.49 -9.13
C LYS A 49 -0.72 0.37 -7.72
N ALA A 50 -1.93 0.88 -7.48
CA ALA A 50 -2.68 0.61 -6.27
C ALA A 50 -4.01 -0.07 -6.62
N PHE A 51 -4.36 -1.16 -5.93
CA PHE A 51 -5.53 -1.98 -6.25
C PHE A 51 -6.01 -2.74 -5.03
N ARG A 52 -7.27 -3.18 -5.02
CA ARG A 52 -7.78 -4.06 -3.98
C ARG A 52 -7.62 -5.53 -4.38
N VAL A 53 -7.21 -6.37 -3.43
CA VAL A 53 -7.06 -7.81 -3.62
C VAL A 53 -8.03 -8.53 -2.69
N LYS A 54 -8.78 -9.50 -3.25
CA LYS A 54 -9.58 -10.44 -2.47
C LYS A 54 -8.68 -11.17 -1.47
N SER A 55 -8.95 -11.00 -0.19
CA SER A 55 -8.28 -11.79 0.84
C SER A 55 -8.87 -13.20 0.83
N SER A 56 -8.03 -14.22 0.66
CA SER A 56 -8.47 -15.62 0.83
C SER A 56 -8.86 -15.95 2.27
N VAL A 57 -8.39 -15.14 3.23
CA VAL A 57 -8.59 -15.33 4.67
C VAL A 57 -9.80 -14.55 5.18
N ALA A 58 -10.05 -13.34 4.66
CA ALA A 58 -11.20 -12.54 5.06
C ALA A 58 -12.35 -12.75 4.06
N LYS A 59 -13.41 -13.46 4.48
CA LYS A 59 -14.61 -13.74 3.67
C LYS A 59 -15.38 -12.50 3.18
N VAL A 60 -15.05 -11.30 3.68
CA VAL A 60 -15.90 -10.10 3.51
C VAL A 60 -15.18 -8.87 2.98
N ASN A 61 -13.84 -8.73 3.13
CA ASN A 61 -13.15 -7.47 2.80
C ASN A 61 -12.02 -7.67 1.80
N ASN A 62 -12.05 -6.92 0.68
CA ASN A 62 -10.89 -6.77 -0.19
C ASN A 62 -9.88 -5.84 0.48
N TRP A 63 -8.61 -6.23 0.54
CA TRP A 63 -7.57 -5.40 1.15
C TRP A 63 -6.82 -4.60 0.09
N PRO A 64 -6.59 -3.31 0.31
CA PRO A 64 -5.74 -2.53 -0.59
C PRO A 64 -4.32 -3.09 -0.62
N ALA A 65 -3.75 -3.08 -1.82
CA ALA A 65 -2.39 -3.46 -2.13
C ALA A 65 -1.78 -2.39 -3.03
N VAL A 66 -0.53 -2.02 -2.76
CA VAL A 66 0.22 -1.05 -3.55
C VAL A 66 1.51 -1.72 -4.04
N SER A 67 1.67 -1.77 -5.35
CA SER A 67 2.90 -2.17 -6.03
C SER A 67 3.77 -0.94 -6.24
N PHE A 68 5.02 -1.03 -5.85
CA PHE A 68 6.02 0.02 -6.03
C PHE A 68 6.94 -0.31 -7.19
N ASN A 69 7.43 0.72 -7.88
CA ASN A 69 8.39 0.56 -8.98
C ASN A 69 9.80 0.19 -8.50
N SER A 70 10.09 0.40 -7.20
CA SER A 70 11.39 0.21 -6.59
C SER A 70 11.28 -0.54 -5.27
N MET A 71 12.15 -1.52 -5.10
CA MET A 71 12.26 -2.28 -3.85
C MET A 71 12.76 -1.40 -2.70
N ASP A 72 13.60 -0.41 -2.98
CA ASP A 72 14.12 0.52 -1.98
C ASP A 72 12.99 1.36 -1.39
N PHE A 73 12.10 1.89 -2.23
CA PHE A 73 10.97 2.68 -1.76
C PHE A 73 9.97 1.82 -0.98
N ARG A 74 9.69 0.61 -1.48
CA ARG A 74 8.88 -0.38 -0.75
C ARG A 74 9.47 -0.70 0.63
N ASN A 75 10.78 -0.88 0.72
CA ASN A 75 11.47 -1.16 1.99
C ASN A 75 11.45 0.06 2.92
N LYS A 76 11.59 1.28 2.38
CA LYS A 76 11.42 2.53 3.14
C LYS A 76 10.03 2.60 3.78
N VAL A 77 8.96 2.38 3.00
CA VAL A 77 7.57 2.34 3.49
C VAL A 77 7.43 1.34 4.65
N LEU A 78 7.98 0.14 4.50
CA LEU A 78 7.89 -0.88 5.55
C LEU A 78 8.71 -0.52 6.80
N GLN A 79 9.92 0.00 6.64
CA GLN A 79 10.73 0.46 7.77
C GLN A 79 10.04 1.59 8.52
N THR A 80 9.44 2.55 7.82
CA THR A 80 8.62 3.59 8.43
C THR A 80 7.43 2.98 9.17
N SER A 81 6.77 1.95 8.62
CA SER A 81 5.62 1.31 9.27
C SER A 81 5.93 0.65 10.61
N ASN A 82 7.19 0.24 10.81
CA ASN A 82 7.67 -0.29 12.09
C ASN A 82 7.97 0.81 13.12
N LYS A 83 8.25 2.04 12.65
CA LYS A 83 8.59 3.20 13.50
C LYS A 83 7.37 4.06 13.80
N MET A 84 6.48 4.20 12.84
CA MET A 84 5.33 5.09 12.89
C MET A 84 4.11 4.35 12.32
N LYS A 85 2.95 4.53 12.93
CA LYS A 85 1.71 3.94 12.42
C LYS A 85 1.18 4.81 11.27
N LEU A 86 0.77 4.17 10.18
CA LEU A 86 0.02 4.84 9.13
C LEU A 86 -1.44 4.94 9.57
N ASN A 87 -2.01 6.13 9.55
CA ASN A 87 -3.42 6.37 9.82
C ASN A 87 -4.06 7.01 8.57
N ILE A 88 -5.15 6.41 8.09
CA ILE A 88 -5.89 6.91 6.93
C ILE A 88 -7.37 7.02 7.35
N GLU A 89 -7.94 8.21 7.27
CA GLU A 89 -9.34 8.48 7.66
C GLU A 89 -9.71 8.00 9.07
N GLY A 90 -8.78 8.13 10.03
CA GLY A 90 -8.98 7.66 11.40
C GLY A 90 -8.74 6.16 11.59
N ASN A 91 -8.50 5.40 10.52
CA ASN A 91 -8.23 3.97 10.58
C ASN A 91 -6.74 3.70 10.68
N ASN A 92 -6.35 2.87 11.66
CA ASN A 92 -4.98 2.41 11.80
C ASN A 92 -4.68 1.33 10.75
N ILE A 93 -3.71 1.62 9.90
CA ILE A 93 -3.34 0.75 8.79
C ILE A 93 -2.13 -0.10 9.17
N ILE A 94 -2.29 -1.41 9.00
CA ILE A 94 -1.22 -2.40 9.19
C ILE A 94 -0.66 -2.78 7.83
N ILE A 95 0.65 -2.67 7.66
CA ILE A 95 1.34 -2.89 6.38
C ILE A 95 2.04 -4.25 6.40
N HIS A 96 1.77 -5.10 5.42
CA HIS A 96 2.35 -6.42 5.29
C HIS A 96 3.02 -6.62 3.93
N LYS A 97 4.16 -7.34 3.92
CA LYS A 97 4.76 -7.85 2.69
C LYS A 97 3.85 -8.93 2.08
N ILE A 98 3.67 -8.92 0.76
CA ILE A 98 3.09 -10.09 0.07
C ILE A 98 4.22 -11.10 -0.13
N ILE A 99 4.14 -12.24 0.56
CA ILE A 99 5.01 -13.39 0.31
C ILE A 99 4.26 -14.29 -0.70
N PRO A 100 4.84 -14.60 -1.86
CA PRO A 100 4.25 -15.61 -2.74
C PRO A 100 4.28 -16.97 -2.02
N ASN A 101 3.11 -17.58 -1.86
CA ASN A 101 2.98 -19.00 -1.54
C ASN A 101 3.33 -19.86 -2.75
#